data_AF-A0A9Q0CNF0-F1
#
_entry.id   AF-A0A9Q0CNF0-F1
#
_cell.length_a   1.000
_cell.length_b   1.000
_cell.length_c   1.000
_cell.angle_alpha   90.00
_cell.angle_beta   90.00
_cell.angle_gamma   90.00
#
_symmetry.space_group_name_H-M   'P 1'
#
loop_
_entity.id
_entity.type
_entity.pdbx_description
1 polymer ?
#
loop_
_entity_poly.entity_id
_entity_poly.type
_entity_poly.pdbx_seq_one_letter_code
_entity_poly.pdbx_strand_id
1 'polypeptide(L)'
;MEHQLKRRNRTTTKKMKKKTKTPLVAKLPEDVIVEIVVQLVSSSPLPFADLCSLKKSCKTFAMVSKDRMIKKYIALEMEISTLNWTANNRCMPILSSCADAENVEACFILALANIFDNEDIYKGVELLKKASSNGHKGALYMMNILRIRLQKHNISVDMNSHNKVDQSTFNDYDQLKCCREKVLDVRRLMTWNKWLASDAGNMRRCKNSNCGISGWDDYKCFCSDGCRWNHEYFELRRRM
;
A
#
# COMPACT_ATOMS: atom_id res chain seq x y z
N MET A 1 -16.05 -70.59 -27.82
CA MET A 1 -16.44 -69.17 -27.62
C MET A 1 -17.68 -69.17 -26.73
N GLU A 2 -17.54 -69.47 -25.43
CA GLU A 2 -17.19 -68.51 -24.36
C GLU A 2 -18.11 -67.29 -24.35
N HIS A 3 -18.96 -67.16 -23.33
CA HIS A 3 -18.65 -66.25 -22.23
C HIS A 3 -19.64 -66.41 -21.07
N GLN A 4 -19.11 -66.77 -19.91
CA GLN A 4 -19.85 -66.85 -18.65
C GLN A 4 -20.15 -65.46 -18.09
N LEU A 5 -21.38 -65.29 -17.59
CA LEU A 5 -21.83 -64.10 -16.86
C LEU A 5 -21.31 -64.14 -15.41
N LYS A 6 -20.12 -63.59 -15.16
CA LYS A 6 -19.54 -63.48 -13.81
C LYS A 6 -20.18 -62.29 -13.07
N ARG A 7 -21.13 -62.56 -12.18
CA ARG A 7 -21.68 -61.58 -11.23
C ARG A 7 -20.56 -61.07 -10.31
N ARG A 8 -20.23 -59.78 -10.45
CA ARG A 8 -19.22 -59.08 -9.65
C ARG A 8 -19.88 -58.60 -8.34
N ASN A 9 -19.61 -59.27 -7.23
CA ASN A 9 -20.02 -58.83 -5.90
C ASN A 9 -19.29 -57.52 -5.56
N ARG A 10 -20.05 -56.42 -5.52
CA ARG A 10 -19.58 -55.10 -5.11
C ARG A 10 -19.54 -55.07 -3.58
N THR A 11 -18.39 -55.40 -2.99
CA THR A 11 -18.14 -55.20 -1.56
C THR A 11 -18.21 -53.71 -1.23
N THR A 12 -19.33 -53.29 -0.65
CA THR A 12 -19.49 -51.95 -0.07
C THR A 12 -18.62 -51.86 1.18
N THR A 13 -17.43 -51.30 1.04
CA THR A 13 -16.64 -50.82 2.18
C THR A 13 -17.41 -49.67 2.81
N LYS A 14 -18.09 -49.94 3.94
CA LYS A 14 -18.66 -48.91 4.82
C LYS A 14 -17.50 -48.01 5.28
N LYS A 15 -17.31 -46.86 4.63
CA LYS A 15 -16.47 -45.78 5.15
C LYS A 15 -17.03 -45.35 6.49
N MET A 16 -16.40 -45.76 7.59
CA MET A 16 -16.68 -45.21 8.91
C MET A 16 -16.45 -43.69 8.83
N LYS A 17 -17.52 -42.90 8.97
CA LYS A 17 -17.41 -41.45 9.15
C LYS A 17 -16.64 -41.22 10.44
N LYS A 18 -15.33 -40.97 10.33
CA LYS A 18 -14.50 -40.47 11.44
C LYS A 18 -15.21 -39.22 11.96
N LYS A 19 -15.74 -39.25 13.20
CA LYS A 19 -16.31 -38.07 13.86
C LYS A 19 -15.22 -37.01 13.85
N THR A 20 -15.33 -36.06 12.94
CA THR A 20 -14.37 -34.97 12.81
C THR A 20 -14.60 -34.10 14.03
N LYS A 21 -13.67 -34.17 14.99
CA LYS A 21 -13.72 -33.29 16.16
C LYS A 21 -13.77 -31.87 15.63
N THR A 22 -14.78 -31.10 16.05
CA THR A 22 -14.83 -29.68 15.74
C THR A 22 -13.56 -29.05 16.30
N PRO A 23 -12.78 -28.33 15.48
CA PRO A 23 -11.53 -27.75 15.95
C PRO A 23 -11.85 -26.72 17.06
N LEU A 24 -10.97 -26.58 18.05
CA LEU A 24 -11.20 -25.70 19.21
C LEU A 24 -11.55 -24.26 18.76
N VAL A 25 -10.89 -23.77 17.72
CA VAL A 25 -11.15 -22.46 17.13
C VAL A 25 -12.60 -22.29 16.67
N ALA A 26 -13.26 -23.35 16.20
CA ALA A 26 -14.66 -23.28 15.78
C ALA A 26 -15.64 -23.14 16.96
N LYS A 27 -15.15 -23.16 18.20
CA LYS A 27 -15.93 -22.87 19.41
C LYS A 27 -15.77 -21.43 19.90
N LEU A 28 -14.83 -20.67 19.31
CA LEU A 28 -14.65 -19.26 19.65
C LEU A 28 -15.70 -18.40 18.93
N PRO A 29 -16.12 -17.28 19.53
CA PRO A 29 -16.87 -16.24 18.83
C PRO A 29 -16.13 -15.74 17.58
N GLU A 30 -16.85 -15.44 16.51
CA GLU A 30 -16.26 -15.08 15.22
C GLU A 30 -15.43 -13.80 15.27
N ASP A 31 -15.89 -12.79 16.01
CA ASP A 31 -15.20 -11.53 16.28
C ASP A 31 -13.82 -11.74 16.94
N VAL A 32 -13.74 -12.65 17.92
CA VAL A 32 -12.46 -13.01 18.56
C VAL A 32 -11.52 -13.67 17.55
N ILE A 33 -12.04 -14.50 16.65
CA ILE A 33 -11.22 -15.13 15.61
C ILE A 33 -10.73 -14.07 14.62
N VAL A 34 -11.60 -13.14 14.19
CA VAL A 34 -11.23 -12.01 13.32
C VAL A 34 -10.11 -11.21 13.97
N GLU A 35 -10.23 -10.86 15.25
CA GLU A 35 -9.22 -10.09 15.97
C GLU A 35 -7.87 -10.83 16.05
N ILE A 36 -7.88 -12.14 16.30
CA ILE A 36 -6.66 -12.97 16.25
C ILE A 36 -6.01 -12.90 14.86
N VAL A 37 -6.80 -13.01 13.79
CA VAL A 37 -6.26 -12.95 12.42
C VAL A 37 -5.78 -11.55 12.07
N VAL A 38 -6.50 -10.50 12.50
CA VAL A 38 -6.09 -9.10 12.34
C VAL A 38 -4.74 -8.87 13.02
N GLN A 39 -4.58 -9.30 14.27
CA GLN A 39 -3.32 -9.17 14.99
C GLN A 39 -2.19 -9.89 14.24
N LEU A 40 -2.43 -11.10 13.76
CA LEU A 40 -1.46 -11.85 12.95
C LEU A 40 -1.01 -11.06 11.72
N VAL A 41 -1.94 -10.57 10.90
CA VAL A 41 -1.60 -9.88 9.65
C VAL A 41 -1.05 -8.47 9.85
N SER A 42 -1.26 -7.88 11.03
CA SER A 42 -0.77 -6.53 11.37
C SER A 42 0.65 -6.54 11.92
N SER A 43 1.08 -7.62 12.58
CA SER A 43 2.40 -7.69 13.22
C SER A 43 3.35 -8.74 12.62
N SER A 44 2.86 -9.59 11.71
CA SER A 44 3.70 -10.58 11.05
C SER A 44 4.74 -9.92 10.14
N PRO A 45 5.98 -10.42 10.10
CA PRO A 45 6.97 -10.00 9.10
C PRO A 45 6.66 -10.51 7.69
N LEU A 46 5.77 -11.50 7.54
CA LEU A 46 5.37 -12.12 6.27
C LEU A 46 3.84 -12.31 6.23
N PRO A 47 3.06 -11.22 6.31
CA PRO A 47 1.64 -11.29 6.58
C PRO A 47 0.84 -12.07 5.53
N PHE A 48 1.24 -12.08 4.24
CA PHE A 48 0.56 -12.90 3.24
C PHE A 48 0.87 -14.39 3.40
N ALA A 49 2.12 -14.73 3.70
CA ALA A 49 2.53 -16.13 3.88
C ALA A 49 1.85 -16.74 5.12
N ASP A 50 1.79 -15.98 6.21
CA ASP A 50 1.14 -16.40 7.45
C ASP A 50 -0.37 -16.50 7.28
N LEU A 51 -1.01 -15.53 6.63
CA LEU A 51 -2.44 -15.61 6.30
C LEU A 51 -2.74 -16.82 5.41
N CYS A 52 -1.89 -17.10 4.41
CA CYS A 52 -2.05 -18.27 3.54
C CYS A 52 -1.91 -19.58 4.32
N SER A 53 -0.97 -19.67 5.25
CA SER A 53 -0.77 -20.83 6.11
C SER A 53 -1.96 -21.03 7.05
N LEU A 54 -2.46 -19.94 7.64
CA LEU A 54 -3.64 -19.95 8.51
C LEU A 54 -4.89 -20.44 7.76
N LYS A 55 -5.12 -19.96 6.53
CA LYS A 55 -6.23 -20.41 5.66
C LYS A 55 -6.20 -21.91 5.38
N LYS A 56 -5.01 -22.49 5.21
CA LYS A 56 -4.85 -23.92 4.94
C LYS A 56 -5.10 -24.79 6.18
N SER A 57 -4.96 -24.22 7.38
CA SER A 57 -5.07 -24.98 8.63
C SER A 57 -6.49 -25.46 8.94
N CYS A 58 -7.52 -24.62 8.73
CA CYS A 58 -8.91 -25.02 8.94
C CYS A 58 -9.93 -24.17 8.18
N LYS A 59 -11.16 -24.70 8.05
CA LYS A 59 -12.27 -24.03 7.35
C LYS A 59 -12.70 -22.73 8.01
N THR A 60 -12.65 -22.66 9.34
CA THR A 60 -13.01 -21.46 10.11
C THR A 60 -12.09 -20.30 9.73
N PHE A 61 -10.77 -20.50 9.78
CA PHE A 61 -9.83 -19.50 9.32
C PHE A 61 -9.96 -19.21 7.83
N ALA A 62 -10.17 -20.21 6.98
CA ALA A 62 -10.39 -19.98 5.54
C ALA A 62 -11.59 -19.05 5.24
N MET A 63 -12.64 -19.11 6.07
CA MET A 63 -13.80 -18.23 5.98
C MET A 63 -13.48 -16.84 6.54
N VAL A 64 -12.97 -16.76 7.77
CA VAL A 64 -12.60 -15.51 8.43
C VAL A 64 -11.58 -14.72 7.62
N SER A 65 -10.62 -15.36 6.95
CA SER A 65 -9.63 -14.69 6.08
C SER A 65 -10.19 -13.88 4.91
N LYS A 66 -11.51 -13.93 4.66
CA LYS A 66 -12.19 -13.10 3.66
C LYS A 66 -12.75 -11.81 4.26
N ASP A 67 -12.73 -11.67 5.58
CA ASP A 67 -13.26 -10.53 6.32
C ASP A 67 -12.57 -9.22 5.87
N ARG A 68 -13.36 -8.15 5.81
CA ARG A 68 -12.90 -6.82 5.40
C ARG A 68 -11.82 -6.29 6.35
N MET A 69 -11.92 -6.57 7.65
CA MET A 69 -10.96 -6.13 8.67
C MET A 69 -9.56 -6.66 8.39
N ILE A 70 -9.44 -7.91 7.92
CA ILE A 70 -8.14 -8.48 7.61
C ILE A 70 -7.46 -7.72 6.48
N LYS A 71 -8.23 -7.34 5.45
CA LYS A 71 -7.72 -6.51 4.35
C LYS A 71 -7.37 -5.09 4.81
N LYS A 72 -8.16 -4.53 5.74
CA LYS A 72 -7.93 -3.19 6.31
C LYS A 72 -6.61 -3.12 7.07
N TYR A 73 -6.24 -4.17 7.80
CA TYR A 73 -5.13 -4.17 8.74
C TYR A 73 -3.89 -4.98 8.31
N ILE A 74 -3.93 -5.66 7.16
CA ILE A 74 -2.74 -6.34 6.65
C ILE A 74 -1.58 -5.35 6.44
N ALA A 75 -0.41 -5.65 7.04
CA ALA A 75 0.79 -4.82 7.02
C ALA A 75 1.52 -4.91 5.66
N LEU A 76 0.98 -4.24 4.65
CA LEU A 76 1.51 -4.28 3.28
C LEU A 76 2.96 -3.77 3.20
N GLU A 77 3.36 -2.88 4.09
CA GLU A 77 4.72 -2.35 4.17
C GLU A 77 5.78 -3.42 4.42
N MET A 78 5.43 -4.50 5.11
CA MET A 78 6.33 -5.63 5.37
C MET A 78 6.58 -6.45 4.09
N GLU A 79 5.72 -6.28 3.08
CA GLU A 79 5.73 -7.06 1.84
C GLU A 79 6.20 -6.25 0.63
N ILE A 80 6.47 -4.95 0.80
CA ILE A 80 6.97 -4.07 -0.26
C ILE A 80 8.31 -4.57 -0.80
N SER A 81 9.18 -5.13 0.04
CA SER A 81 10.51 -5.62 -0.38
C SER A 81 10.49 -7.06 -0.91
N THR A 82 9.50 -7.86 -0.53
CA THR A 82 9.42 -9.30 -0.84
C THR A 82 8.57 -9.59 -2.08
N LEU A 83 7.53 -8.79 -2.33
CA LEU A 83 6.65 -8.97 -3.46
C LEU A 83 7.08 -8.03 -4.59
N ASN A 84 7.38 -8.60 -5.76
CA ASN A 84 7.56 -7.83 -6.98
C ASN A 84 6.18 -7.37 -7.49
N TRP A 85 5.63 -6.34 -6.85
CA TRP A 85 4.24 -5.89 -7.01
C TRP A 85 3.87 -5.56 -8.46
N THR A 86 4.82 -5.14 -9.30
CA THR A 86 4.56 -4.78 -10.70
C THR A 86 4.81 -5.87 -11.71
N ALA A 87 5.75 -6.78 -11.46
CA ALA A 87 5.87 -7.97 -12.31
C ALA A 87 4.71 -8.95 -12.06
N ASN A 88 4.02 -8.82 -10.93
CA ASN A 88 2.95 -9.72 -10.55
C ASN A 88 1.58 -9.07 -10.77
N ASN A 89 0.96 -9.34 -11.93
CA ASN A 89 -0.38 -8.86 -12.27
C ASN A 89 -1.48 -9.27 -11.25
N ARG A 90 -1.19 -10.22 -10.34
CA ARG A 90 -2.11 -10.64 -9.27
C ARG A 90 -2.06 -9.72 -8.04
N CYS A 91 -1.04 -8.89 -7.91
CA CYS A 91 -0.85 -7.99 -6.79
C CYS A 91 -1.78 -6.76 -6.84
N MET A 92 -2.04 -6.21 -8.02
CA MET A 92 -2.91 -5.04 -8.19
C MET A 92 -4.36 -5.25 -7.74
N PRO A 93 -5.02 -6.40 -8.04
CA PRO A 93 -6.34 -6.70 -7.49
C PRO A 93 -6.35 -6.81 -5.97
N ILE A 94 -5.27 -7.34 -5.36
CA ILE A 94 -5.15 -7.45 -3.90
C ILE A 94 -5.05 -6.05 -3.28
N LEU A 95 -4.17 -5.19 -3.80
CA LEU A 95 -4.05 -3.81 -3.36
C LEU A 95 -5.39 -3.07 -3.49
N SER A 96 -6.06 -3.20 -4.64
CA SER A 96 -7.38 -2.60 -4.87
C SER A 96 -8.38 -3.04 -3.81
N SER A 97 -8.46 -4.35 -3.55
CA SER A 97 -9.37 -4.88 -2.54
C SER A 97 -9.00 -4.44 -1.11
N CYS A 98 -7.72 -4.20 -0.81
CA CYS A 98 -7.29 -3.65 0.48
C CYS A 98 -7.63 -2.16 0.60
N ALA A 99 -7.48 -1.39 -0.48
CA ALA A 99 -7.88 0.02 -0.49
C ALA A 99 -9.40 0.19 -0.35
N ASP A 100 -10.21 -0.67 -0.98
CA ASP A 100 -11.67 -0.73 -0.77
C ASP A 100 -12.05 -1.05 0.69
N ALA A 101 -11.15 -1.79 1.37
CA ALA A 101 -11.25 -2.07 2.81
C ALA A 101 -10.69 -0.93 3.70
N GLU A 102 -10.32 0.22 3.13
CA GLU A 102 -9.72 1.38 3.81
C GLU A 102 -8.33 1.09 4.41
N ASN A 103 -7.57 0.18 3.82
CA ASN A 103 -6.16 0.02 4.17
C ASN A 103 -5.37 1.26 3.70
N VAL A 104 -4.75 1.96 4.65
CA VAL A 104 -4.07 3.25 4.42
C VAL A 104 -2.82 3.11 3.54
N GLU A 105 -2.07 2.03 3.70
CA GLU A 105 -0.89 1.73 2.90
C GLU A 105 -1.30 1.36 1.46
N ALA A 106 -2.36 0.56 1.30
CA ALA A 106 -2.90 0.22 -0.01
C ALA A 106 -3.38 1.47 -0.77
N CYS A 107 -4.08 2.38 -0.09
CA CYS A 107 -4.49 3.66 -0.66
C CYS A 107 -3.28 4.46 -1.14
N PHE A 108 -2.22 4.55 -0.32
CA PHE A 108 -0.99 5.24 -0.68
C PHE A 108 -0.31 4.63 -1.92
N ILE A 109 -0.08 3.31 -1.93
CA ILE A 109 0.58 2.61 -3.04
C ILE A 109 -0.22 2.78 -4.33
N LEU A 110 -1.54 2.52 -4.30
CA LEU A 110 -2.40 2.67 -5.48
C LEU A 110 -2.47 4.12 -5.95
N ALA A 111 -2.41 5.09 -5.04
CA ALA A 111 -2.41 6.48 -5.44
C ALA A 111 -1.20 6.80 -6.33
N LEU A 112 -0.01 6.36 -5.91
CA LEU A 112 1.21 6.56 -6.70
C LEU A 112 1.11 5.82 -8.05
N ALA A 113 0.62 4.58 -8.07
CA ALA A 113 0.40 3.87 -9.34
C ALA A 113 -0.53 4.63 -10.30
N ASN A 114 -1.65 5.17 -9.79
CA ASN A 114 -2.58 5.92 -10.61
C ASN A 114 -1.96 7.21 -11.15
N ILE A 115 -1.21 7.94 -10.33
CA ILE A 115 -0.56 9.20 -10.73
C ILE A 115 0.55 8.98 -11.74
N PHE A 116 1.43 8.02 -11.49
CA PHE A 116 2.71 7.91 -12.18
C PHE A 116 2.69 6.92 -13.35
N ASP A 117 1.87 5.85 -13.27
CA ASP A 117 1.81 4.81 -14.30
C ASP A 117 0.56 4.94 -15.17
N ASN A 118 -0.62 5.14 -14.54
CA ASN A 118 -1.91 5.20 -15.24
C ASN A 118 -2.30 6.62 -15.72
N GLU A 119 -1.58 7.65 -15.29
CA GLU A 119 -1.88 9.06 -15.59
C GLU A 119 -3.27 9.55 -15.10
N ASP A 120 -3.87 8.86 -14.14
CA ASP A 120 -5.13 9.23 -13.51
C ASP A 120 -4.86 10.02 -12.21
N ILE A 121 -4.56 11.30 -12.40
CA ILE A 121 -4.22 12.19 -11.29
C ILE A 121 -5.39 12.41 -10.32
N TYR A 122 -6.63 12.42 -10.81
CA TYR A 122 -7.81 12.68 -9.99
C TYR A 122 -8.04 11.54 -8.99
N LYS A 123 -8.05 10.30 -9.49
CA LYS A 123 -8.16 9.11 -8.64
C LYS A 123 -6.98 8.98 -7.68
N GLY A 124 -5.78 9.28 -8.16
CA GLY A 124 -4.59 9.28 -7.33
C GLY A 124 -4.66 10.28 -6.18
N VAL A 125 -5.11 11.50 -6.44
CA VAL A 125 -5.31 12.53 -5.41
C VAL A 125 -6.36 12.11 -4.40
N GLU A 126 -7.48 11.53 -4.84
CA GLU A 126 -8.52 11.02 -3.93
C GLU A 126 -7.96 9.96 -2.97
N LEU A 127 -7.16 9.03 -3.47
CA LEU A 127 -6.51 7.99 -2.66
C LEU A 127 -5.47 8.57 -1.70
N LEU A 128 -4.67 9.56 -2.13
CA LEU A 128 -3.74 10.27 -1.22
C LEU A 128 -4.48 11.02 -0.11
N LYS A 129 -5.63 11.64 -0.41
CA LYS A 129 -6.48 12.27 0.60
C LYS A 129 -6.96 11.26 1.62
N LYS A 130 -7.46 10.10 1.18
CA LYS A 130 -7.90 9.02 2.08
C LYS A 130 -6.76 8.54 2.98
N ALA A 131 -5.58 8.27 2.42
CA ALA A 131 -4.43 7.81 3.20
C ALA A 131 -3.95 8.88 4.21
N SER A 132 -3.75 10.12 3.76
CA SER A 132 -3.28 11.21 4.63
C SER A 132 -4.28 11.59 5.71
N SER A 133 -5.59 11.60 5.42
CA SER A 133 -6.64 11.85 6.41
C SER A 133 -6.66 10.83 7.55
N ASN A 134 -6.15 9.64 7.29
CA ASN A 134 -5.99 8.55 8.27
C ASN A 134 -4.55 8.45 8.82
N GLY A 135 -3.76 9.53 8.73
CA GLY A 135 -2.45 9.64 9.38
C GLY A 135 -1.26 9.14 8.56
N HIS A 136 -1.44 8.74 7.30
CA HIS A 136 -0.32 8.28 6.47
C HIS A 136 0.59 9.44 6.04
N LYS A 137 1.73 9.60 6.73
CA LYS A 137 2.67 10.73 6.53
C LYS A 137 3.29 10.77 5.14
N GLY A 138 3.64 9.62 4.56
CA GLY A 138 4.15 9.54 3.18
C GLY A 138 3.13 10.03 2.14
N ALA A 139 1.83 9.87 2.43
CA ALA A 139 0.78 10.34 1.54
C ALA A 139 0.66 11.86 1.63
N LEU A 140 0.73 12.42 2.83
CA LEU A 140 0.78 13.87 3.02
C LEU A 140 2.01 14.49 2.36
N TYR A 141 3.19 13.86 2.50
CA TYR A 141 4.40 14.28 1.83
C TYR A 141 4.18 14.34 0.31
N MET A 142 3.65 13.27 -0.29
CA MET A 142 3.35 13.24 -1.73
C MET A 142 2.28 14.24 -2.16
N MET A 143 1.29 14.54 -1.33
CA MET A 143 0.32 15.61 -1.62
C MET A 143 1.02 16.97 -1.74
N ASN A 144 2.00 17.28 -0.89
CA ASN A 144 2.76 18.52 -0.98
C ASN A 144 3.64 18.56 -2.25
N ILE A 145 4.31 17.45 -2.59
CA ILE A 145 5.06 17.31 -3.85
C ILE A 145 4.15 17.54 -5.07
N LEU A 146 2.95 16.95 -5.06
CA LEU A 146 1.99 17.12 -6.16
C LEU A 146 1.47 18.55 -6.25
N ARG A 147 1.17 19.22 -5.13
CA ARG A 147 0.75 20.63 -5.16
C ARG A 147 1.76 21.51 -5.89
N ILE A 148 3.06 21.32 -5.62
CA ILE A 148 4.13 22.03 -6.32
C ILE A 148 4.09 21.75 -7.84
N ARG A 149 3.87 20.50 -8.24
CA ARG A 149 3.74 20.15 -9.66
C ARG A 149 2.51 20.76 -10.31
N LEU A 150 1.35 20.60 -9.70
CA LEU A 150 0.06 21.05 -10.24
C LEU A 150 0.04 22.56 -10.45
N GLN A 151 0.60 23.32 -9.50
CA GLN A 151 0.80 24.76 -9.63
C GLN A 151 1.69 25.13 -10.82
N LYS A 152 2.77 24.38 -11.07
CA LYS A 152 3.68 24.63 -12.21
C LYS A 152 3.03 24.36 -13.56
N HIS A 153 2.17 23.36 -13.64
CA HIS A 153 1.46 22.97 -14.86
C HIS A 153 0.08 23.62 -14.99
N ASN A 154 -0.29 24.53 -14.08
CA ASN A 154 -1.62 25.18 -14.01
C ASN A 154 -2.80 24.19 -14.05
N ILE A 155 -2.63 23.02 -13.42
CA ILE A 155 -3.68 22.00 -13.34
C ILE A 155 -4.44 22.20 -12.03
N SER A 156 -5.76 22.37 -12.14
CA SER A 156 -6.64 22.50 -10.98
C SER A 156 -7.17 21.14 -10.53
N VAL A 157 -6.72 20.67 -9.37
CA VAL A 157 -7.28 19.51 -8.66
C VAL A 157 -7.53 19.90 -7.22
N ASP A 158 -8.69 19.54 -6.68
CA ASP A 158 -8.95 19.73 -5.25
C ASP A 158 -8.00 18.84 -4.43
N MET A 159 -7.10 19.47 -3.68
CA MET A 159 -6.10 18.84 -2.81
C MET A 159 -6.40 19.06 -1.32
N ASN A 160 -7.60 19.53 -0.96
CA ASN A 160 -7.99 19.74 0.42
C ASN A 160 -8.36 18.41 1.09
N SER A 161 -7.72 18.13 2.22
CA SER A 161 -8.07 17.02 3.11
C SER A 161 -9.13 17.51 4.10
N HIS A 162 -10.13 16.67 4.40
CA HIS A 162 -11.13 16.97 5.43
C HIS A 162 -10.51 17.04 6.83
N ASN A 163 -9.42 16.28 7.05
CA ASN A 163 -8.64 16.34 8.27
C ASN A 163 -7.41 17.22 8.01
N LYS A 164 -7.26 18.32 8.77
CA LYS A 164 -6.05 19.14 8.76
C LYS A 164 -4.92 18.32 9.36
N VAL A 165 -4.17 17.60 8.53
CA VAL A 165 -2.85 17.12 8.97
C VAL A 165 -1.95 18.34 9.00
N ASP A 166 -1.41 18.62 10.19
CA ASP A 166 -0.61 19.82 10.42
C ASP A 166 0.68 19.75 9.61
N GLN A 167 0.98 20.80 8.83
CA GLN A 167 2.22 20.92 8.08
C GLN A 167 3.44 20.91 9.02
N SER A 168 3.26 21.22 10.31
CA SER A 168 4.27 21.06 11.35
C SER A 168 4.80 19.63 11.50
N THR A 169 4.08 18.62 10.97
CA THR A 169 4.51 17.20 10.94
C THR A 169 5.90 17.02 10.35
N PHE A 170 6.30 17.87 9.40
CA PHE A 170 7.60 17.78 8.75
C PHE A 170 8.69 18.64 9.40
N ASN A 171 8.46 19.23 10.58
CA ASN A 171 9.53 19.95 11.29
C ASN A 171 10.58 18.99 11.86
N ASP A 172 10.20 17.72 12.05
CA ASP A 172 11.07 16.63 12.40
C ASP A 172 11.75 16.05 11.13
N TYR A 173 13.08 16.12 11.11
CA TYR A 173 13.90 15.64 10.00
C TYR A 173 13.75 14.12 9.80
N ASP A 174 13.65 13.33 10.87
CA ASP A 174 13.54 11.87 10.78
C ASP A 174 12.23 11.46 10.13
N GLN A 175 11.15 12.18 10.43
CA GLN A 175 9.84 11.95 9.80
C GLN A 175 9.86 12.23 8.30
N LEU A 176 10.53 13.31 7.89
CA LEU A 176 10.66 13.63 6.47
C LEU A 176 11.50 12.56 5.76
N LYS A 177 12.60 12.12 6.37
CA LYS A 177 13.43 11.03 5.83
C LYS A 177 12.63 9.74 5.64
N CYS A 178 11.86 9.31 6.64
CA CYS A 178 10.98 8.13 6.52
C CYS A 178 9.97 8.30 5.38
N CYS A 179 9.40 9.49 5.18
CA CYS A 179 8.47 9.74 4.07
C CYS A 179 9.16 9.59 2.70
N ARG A 180 10.39 10.10 2.57
CA ARG A 180 11.19 9.98 1.34
C ARG A 180 11.47 8.51 1.02
N GLU A 181 11.94 7.75 2.00
CA GLU A 181 12.23 6.32 1.85
C GLU A 181 10.98 5.55 1.41
N LYS A 182 9.84 5.80 2.06
CA LYS A 182 8.56 5.18 1.72
C LYS A 182 8.16 5.38 0.26
N VAL A 183 8.28 6.60 -0.24
CA VAL A 183 7.98 6.93 -1.65
C VAL A 183 8.96 6.24 -2.59
N LEU A 184 10.25 6.21 -2.25
CA LEU A 184 11.27 5.56 -3.05
C LEU A 184 11.11 4.04 -3.08
N ASP A 185 10.65 3.41 -1.99
CA ASP A 185 10.35 1.99 -1.96
C ASP A 185 9.19 1.65 -2.91
N VAL A 186 8.11 2.44 -2.91
CA VAL A 186 7.03 2.28 -3.89
C VAL A 186 7.51 2.54 -5.31
N ARG A 187 8.39 3.54 -5.52
CA ARG A 187 9.00 3.78 -6.83
C ARG A 187 9.77 2.57 -7.34
N ARG A 188 10.57 1.89 -6.49
CA ARG A 188 11.32 0.69 -6.91
C ARG A 188 10.39 -0.41 -7.43
N LEU A 189 9.14 -0.39 -7.00
CA LEU A 189 8.14 -1.29 -7.52
C LEU A 189 7.59 -0.82 -8.86
N MET A 190 7.51 0.46 -9.18
CA MET A 190 6.71 1.00 -10.30
C MET A 190 7.54 1.65 -11.43
N THR A 191 6.93 1.88 -12.60
CA THR A 191 7.61 2.45 -13.78
C THR A 191 7.17 3.88 -14.05
N TRP A 192 7.69 4.84 -13.27
CA TRP A 192 7.28 6.26 -13.32
C TRP A 192 7.81 7.04 -14.55
N ASN A 193 8.17 6.35 -15.63
CA ASN A 193 8.86 6.88 -16.80
C ASN A 193 8.12 8.05 -17.46
N LYS A 194 6.78 7.98 -17.51
CA LYS A 194 5.96 9.00 -18.17
C LYS A 194 5.93 10.33 -17.39
N TRP A 195 5.87 10.24 -16.07
CA TRP A 195 5.88 11.41 -15.20
C TRP A 195 7.19 12.20 -15.32
N LEU A 196 8.33 11.50 -15.44
CA LEU A 196 9.64 12.11 -15.63
C LEU A 196 9.77 12.86 -16.96
N ALA A 197 9.20 12.31 -18.04
CA ALA A 197 9.25 12.93 -19.37
C ALA A 197 8.49 14.25 -19.44
N SER A 198 7.33 14.32 -18.79
CA SER A 198 6.42 15.49 -18.84
C SER A 198 6.90 16.75 -18.11
N ASP A 199 8.02 16.70 -17.38
CA ASP A 199 8.44 17.78 -16.47
C ASP A 199 9.77 18.44 -16.87
N ALA A 200 10.27 18.26 -18.10
CA ALA A 200 11.60 18.70 -18.57
C ALA A 200 11.88 20.22 -18.57
N GLY A 201 11.02 21.07 -18.00
CA GLY A 201 11.20 22.52 -17.95
C GLY A 201 12.35 22.98 -17.06
N ASN A 202 13.06 24.03 -17.51
CA ASN A 202 14.11 24.71 -16.74
C ASN A 202 13.51 25.47 -15.56
N MET A 203 13.97 25.14 -14.36
CA MET A 203 13.33 25.61 -13.14
C MET A 203 14.07 26.77 -12.48
N ARG A 204 13.31 27.78 -12.03
CA ARG A 204 13.82 28.91 -11.26
C ARG A 204 14.17 28.47 -9.85
N ARG A 205 15.46 28.36 -9.53
CA ARG A 205 15.93 28.26 -8.14
C ARG A 205 15.62 29.55 -7.39
N CYS A 206 15.48 29.46 -6.07
CA CYS A 206 15.44 30.64 -5.22
C CYS A 206 16.69 31.49 -5.50
N LYS A 207 16.52 32.81 -5.66
CA LYS A 207 17.63 33.74 -5.93
C LYS A 207 18.52 33.98 -4.70
N ASN A 208 18.06 33.61 -3.51
CA ASN A 208 18.83 33.73 -2.28
C ASN A 208 19.94 32.67 -2.29
N SER A 209 21.20 33.11 -2.27
CA SER A 209 22.39 32.25 -2.29
C SER A 209 22.42 31.26 -1.13
N ASN A 210 21.80 31.60 0.00
CA ASN A 210 21.79 30.78 1.22
C ASN A 210 20.61 29.79 1.31
N CYS A 211 19.72 29.80 0.31
CA CYS A 211 18.53 28.95 0.30
C CYS A 211 18.82 27.60 -0.37
N GLY A 212 18.84 26.51 0.42
CA GLY A 212 18.97 25.14 -0.10
C GLY A 212 20.40 24.75 -0.52
N ILE A 213 21.43 25.24 0.19
CA ILE A 213 22.86 25.01 -0.13
C ILE A 213 23.32 23.54 0.02
N SER A 214 22.69 22.69 0.85
CA SER A 214 23.20 21.33 1.15
C SER A 214 22.43 20.21 0.43
N GLY A 215 22.90 18.95 0.54
CA GLY A 215 22.33 17.75 -0.13
C GLY A 215 21.00 17.30 0.49
N TRP A 216 20.16 16.49 -0.19
CA TRP A 216 18.77 16.17 0.27
C TRP A 216 18.68 15.70 1.73
N ASP A 217 19.73 15.05 2.21
CA ASP A 217 19.85 14.48 3.56
C ASP A 217 20.49 15.44 4.59
N ASP A 218 20.81 16.68 4.25
CA ASP A 218 21.43 17.62 5.17
C ASP A 218 20.42 18.66 5.70
N TYR A 219 20.69 19.21 6.89
CA TYR A 219 19.97 20.36 7.42
C TYR A 219 20.14 21.56 6.48
N LYS A 220 19.00 22.15 6.06
CA LYS A 220 18.94 23.25 5.10
C LYS A 220 18.29 24.47 5.69
N CYS A 221 18.94 25.61 5.49
CA CYS A 221 18.26 26.89 5.59
C CYS A 221 17.41 27.09 4.33
N PHE A 222 16.09 27.17 4.52
CA PHE A 222 15.15 27.60 3.49
C PHE A 222 14.54 28.93 3.90
N CYS A 223 14.42 29.87 2.97
CA CYS A 223 13.81 31.16 3.26
C CYS A 223 12.28 31.10 3.37
N SER A 224 11.66 29.98 3.00
CA SER A 224 10.22 29.73 3.11
C SER A 224 9.90 28.24 2.95
N ASP A 225 8.73 27.80 3.42
CA ASP A 225 8.19 26.46 3.15
C ASP A 225 8.02 26.20 1.65
N GLY A 226 7.65 27.23 0.87
CA GLY A 226 7.58 27.14 -0.59
C GLY A 226 8.93 26.78 -1.21
N CYS A 227 10.03 27.34 -0.70
CA CYS A 227 11.38 26.98 -1.16
C CYS A 227 11.78 25.57 -0.72
N ARG A 228 11.42 25.18 0.50
CA ARG A 228 11.62 23.81 1.01
C ARG A 228 10.92 22.77 0.16
N TRP A 229 9.62 22.90 -0.07
CA TRP A 229 8.84 21.95 -0.86
C TRP A 229 9.22 21.95 -2.34
N ASN A 230 9.61 23.10 -2.89
CA ASN A 230 10.22 23.12 -4.22
C ASN A 230 11.50 22.30 -4.25
N HIS A 231 12.37 22.45 -3.25
CA HIS A 231 13.59 21.66 -3.14
C HIS A 231 13.30 20.15 -2.99
N GLU A 232 12.36 19.75 -2.12
CA GLU A 232 11.95 18.34 -1.99
C GLU A 232 11.44 17.77 -3.32
N TYR A 233 10.60 18.53 -4.04
CA TYR A 233 10.11 18.15 -5.36
C TYR A 233 11.25 17.83 -6.34
N PHE A 234 12.30 18.65 -6.34
CA PHE A 234 13.46 18.44 -7.21
C PHE A 234 14.29 17.23 -6.84
N GLU A 235 14.63 17.10 -5.56
CA GLU A 235 15.51 16.01 -5.11
C GLU A 235 14.83 14.65 -5.23
N LEU A 236 13.52 14.62 -4.96
CA LEU A 236 12.72 13.44 -5.20
C LEU A 236 12.71 13.10 -6.69
N ARG A 237 12.44 14.07 -7.57
CA ARG A 237 12.47 13.87 -9.02
C ARG A 237 13.83 13.39 -9.55
N ARG A 238 14.95 13.90 -9.02
CA ARG A 238 16.29 13.45 -9.42
C ARG A 238 16.57 12.00 -9.05
N ARG A 239 15.93 11.52 -7.98
CA ARG A 239 16.02 10.15 -7.50
C ARG A 239 14.88 9.29 -8.01
N MET A 240 13.98 9.83 -8.83
CA MET A 240 12.94 9.11 -9.55
C MET A 240 13.46 8.67 -10.92
#